data_AF-A0A7V9AKT4-F1
#
_entry.id   AF-A0A7V9AKT4-F1
#
_cell.length_a   1.000
_cell.length_b   1.000
_cell.length_c   1.000
_cell.angle_alpha   90.00
_cell.angle_beta   90.00
_cell.angle_gamma   90.00
#
_symmetry.space_group_name_H-M   'P 1'
#
loop_
_entity.id
_entity.type
_entity.pdbx_description
1 polymer ?
#
loop_
_entity_poly.entity_id
_entity_poly.type
_entity_poly.pdbx_seq_one_letter_code
_entity_poly.pdbx_strand_id
1 'polypeptide(L)'
;MIVYELDTTENAAAAFDQLSAHVEESFSGAFQGGTQEITTEPLPGVGTQATLARMDFASEISRVWLEYVTVQRDRYVFVVRSDAFAFIHTPGSDPADPTLPTVPLATAIAADGQPSPDEPTFTADGTSTGGLWGFMPASDDRLLMGLAPLSDFVTYPMPTG
;
A
#
# COMPACT_ATOMS: atom_id res chain seq x y z
N MET A 1 -2.85 4.33 -1.28
CA MET A 1 -3.59 3.06 -1.14
C MET A 1 -4.44 2.89 -2.39
N ILE A 2 -4.72 1.67 -2.81
CA ILE A 2 -5.72 1.41 -3.86
C ILE A 2 -6.67 0.36 -3.28
N VAL A 3 -7.99 0.51 -3.47
CA VAL A 3 -9.00 -0.45 -3.01
C VAL A 3 -9.88 -0.83 -4.19
N TYR A 4 -10.10 -2.13 -4.37
CA TYR A 4 -10.99 -2.72 -5.34
C TYR A 4 -12.13 -3.40 -4.60
N GLU A 5 -13.37 -3.09 -4.98
CA GLU A 5 -14.56 -3.84 -4.57
C GLU A 5 -14.97 -4.76 -5.72
N LEU A 6 -15.05 -6.06 -5.45
CA LEU A 6 -15.40 -7.08 -6.42
C LEU A 6 -16.82 -7.59 -6.14
N ASP A 7 -17.48 -8.12 -7.17
CA ASP A 7 -18.85 -8.65 -7.06
C ASP A 7 -18.95 -9.92 -6.20
N THR A 8 -17.87 -10.71 -6.13
CA THR A 8 -17.81 -12.01 -5.46
C THR A 8 -16.46 -12.21 -4.78
N THR A 9 -16.43 -13.08 -3.77
CA THR A 9 -15.19 -13.49 -3.08
C THR A 9 -14.24 -14.28 -3.98
N GLU A 10 -14.77 -15.00 -4.98
CA GLU A 10 -13.98 -15.74 -5.96
C GLU A 10 -13.22 -14.78 -6.90
N ASN A 11 -13.91 -13.76 -7.42
CA ASN A 11 -13.26 -12.72 -8.23
C ASN A 11 -12.27 -11.89 -7.41
N ALA A 12 -12.54 -11.68 -6.11
CA ALA A 12 -11.57 -11.05 -5.21
C ALA A 12 -10.31 -11.89 -5.02
N ALA A 13 -10.42 -13.21 -4.88
CA ALA A 13 -9.27 -14.10 -4.80
C ALA A 13 -8.42 -14.06 -6.10
N ALA A 14 -9.08 -14.12 -7.26
CA ALA A 14 -8.39 -13.99 -8.55
C ALA A 14 -7.69 -12.63 -8.71
N ALA A 15 -8.35 -11.54 -8.29
CA ALA A 15 -7.77 -10.20 -8.31
C ALA A 15 -6.59 -10.06 -7.35
N PHE A 16 -6.66 -10.68 -6.16
CA PHE A 16 -5.57 -10.71 -5.19
C PHE A 16 -4.31 -11.37 -5.77
N ASP A 17 -4.46 -12.53 -6.40
CA ASP A 17 -3.35 -13.25 -7.03
C ASP A 17 -2.70 -12.41 -8.15
N GLN A 18 -3.53 -11.80 -9.01
CA GLN A 18 -3.05 -10.93 -10.09
C GLN A 18 -2.33 -9.69 -9.57
N LEU A 19 -2.90 -9.00 -8.58
CA LEU A 19 -2.30 -7.80 -7.99
C LEU A 19 -1.00 -8.12 -7.26
N SER A 20 -0.94 -9.23 -6.53
CA SER A 20 0.28 -9.67 -5.83
C SER A 20 1.40 -9.99 -6.83
N ALA A 21 1.08 -10.71 -7.91
CA ALA A 21 2.05 -10.98 -8.99
C ALA A 21 2.51 -9.69 -9.68
N HIS A 22 1.59 -8.75 -9.94
CA HIS A 22 1.92 -7.47 -10.56
C HIS A 22 2.82 -6.59 -9.68
N VAL A 23 2.63 -6.61 -8.36
CA VAL A 23 3.51 -5.91 -7.40
C VAL A 23 4.93 -6.48 -7.47
N GLU A 24 5.08 -7.80 -7.46
CA GLU A 24 6.40 -8.45 -7.61
C GLU A 24 7.08 -8.08 -8.93
N GLU A 25 6.34 -8.11 -10.04
CA GLU A 25 6.85 -7.71 -11.35
C GLU A 25 7.25 -6.23 -11.38
N SER A 26 6.44 -5.35 -10.77
CA SER A 26 6.70 -3.90 -10.73
C SER A 26 8.00 -3.56 -9.99
N PHE A 27 8.43 -4.38 -9.03
CA PHE A 27 9.72 -4.21 -8.38
C PHE A 27 10.88 -4.63 -9.26
N SER A 28 10.70 -5.69 -10.06
CA SER A 28 11.76 -6.23 -10.91
C SER A 28 12.13 -5.23 -12.00
N GLY A 29 13.26 -4.52 -11.80
CA GLY A 29 13.73 -3.50 -12.74
C GLY A 29 13.11 -2.12 -12.54
N ALA A 30 12.46 -1.87 -11.39
CA ALA A 30 11.95 -0.54 -11.02
C ALA A 30 13.02 0.56 -11.11
N PHE A 31 14.27 0.21 -10.81
CA PHE A 31 15.43 1.10 -10.88
C PHE A 31 16.51 0.53 -11.80
N GLN A 32 17.11 1.39 -12.63
CA GLN A 32 18.26 1.04 -13.45
C GLN A 32 19.57 1.40 -12.73
N GLY A 33 20.53 0.47 -12.75
CA GLY A 33 21.81 0.59 -12.03
C GLY A 33 21.66 0.34 -10.53
N GLY A 34 22.72 -0.11 -9.85
CA GLY A 34 22.67 -0.49 -8.42
C GLY A 34 22.26 -1.95 -8.18
N THR A 35 22.00 -2.29 -6.92
CA THR A 35 21.60 -3.63 -6.47
C THR A 35 20.22 -3.56 -5.83
N GLN A 36 19.36 -4.53 -6.15
CA GLN A 36 18.02 -4.68 -5.61
C GLN A 36 17.92 -6.00 -4.85
N GLU A 37 17.37 -5.94 -3.64
CA GLU A 37 16.94 -7.11 -2.89
C GLU A 37 15.42 -7.05 -2.74
N ILE A 38 14.73 -8.02 -3.34
CA ILE A 38 13.27 -8.14 -3.31
C ILE A 38 12.91 -9.36 -2.49
N THR A 39 11.98 -9.20 -1.54
CA THR A 39 11.46 -10.30 -0.73
C THR A 39 9.94 -10.23 -0.69
N THR A 40 9.30 -11.40 -0.70
CA THR A 40 7.87 -11.53 -0.48
C THR A 40 7.58 -12.55 0.62
N GLU A 41 6.60 -12.23 1.46
CA GLU A 41 6.18 -13.10 2.55
C GLU A 41 4.66 -12.99 2.81
N PRO A 42 4.00 -14.10 3.16
CA PRO A 42 2.60 -14.06 3.59
C PRO A 42 2.46 -13.41 4.96
N LEU A 43 1.36 -12.68 5.18
CA LEU A 43 1.00 -12.06 6.45
C LEU A 43 -0.23 -12.74 7.07
N PRO A 44 -0.06 -13.86 7.80
CA PRO A 44 -1.18 -14.54 8.43
C PRO A 44 -1.85 -13.64 9.48
N GLY A 45 -3.18 -13.61 9.48
CA GLY A 45 -3.97 -12.83 10.44
C GLY A 45 -4.31 -11.40 10.01
N VAL A 46 -3.88 -10.98 8.82
CA VAL A 46 -4.32 -9.71 8.19
C VAL A 46 -5.32 -10.03 7.09
N GLY A 47 -6.56 -9.55 7.24
CA GLY A 47 -7.65 -9.85 6.31
C GLY A 47 -7.94 -11.35 6.18
N THR A 48 -8.54 -11.75 5.06
CA THR A 48 -8.69 -13.15 4.63
C THR A 48 -7.38 -13.70 4.08
N GLN A 49 -6.67 -12.87 3.30
CA GLN A 49 -5.34 -13.16 2.75
C GLN A 49 -4.54 -11.86 2.70
N ALA A 50 -3.23 -11.95 2.93
CA ALA A 50 -2.35 -10.81 2.78
C ALA A 50 -0.93 -11.24 2.43
N THR A 51 -0.27 -10.45 1.59
CA THR A 51 1.12 -10.63 1.18
C THR A 51 1.84 -9.30 1.33
N LEU A 52 3.03 -9.36 1.93
CA LEU A 52 3.97 -8.25 1.99
C LEU A 52 5.07 -8.46 0.97
N ALA A 53 5.35 -7.42 0.21
CA ALA A 53 6.49 -7.35 -0.67
C ALA A 53 7.37 -6.15 -0.27
N ARG A 54 8.68 -6.40 -0.15
CA ARG A 54 9.68 -5.41 0.20
C ARG A 54 10.74 -5.32 -0.87
N MET A 55 11.22 -4.09 -1.11
CA MET A 55 12.40 -3.85 -1.91
C MET A 55 13.36 -2.91 -1.18
N ASP A 56 14.62 -3.34 -1.04
CA ASP A 56 15.75 -2.47 -0.70
C ASP A 56 16.60 -2.29 -1.94
N PHE A 57 16.71 -1.03 -2.39
CA PHE A 57 17.51 -0.66 -3.54
C PHE A 57 18.67 0.23 -3.11
N ALA A 58 19.88 -0.16 -3.48
CA ALA A 58 21.09 0.62 -3.21
C ALA A 58 21.86 0.94 -4.50
N SER A 59 22.23 2.21 -4.66
CA SER A 59 23.12 2.70 -5.71
C SER A 59 24.26 3.53 -5.11
N GLU A 60 25.14 4.09 -5.94
CA GLU A 60 26.18 5.02 -5.47
C GLU A 60 25.60 6.33 -4.93
N ILE A 61 24.44 6.78 -5.44
CA ILE A 61 23.89 8.11 -5.15
C ILE A 61 22.67 8.08 -4.23
N SER A 62 22.00 6.94 -4.09
CA SER A 62 20.74 6.83 -3.35
C SER A 62 20.52 5.45 -2.75
N ARG A 63 19.68 5.43 -1.71
CA ARG A 63 19.06 4.20 -1.17
C ARG A 63 17.56 4.39 -1.05
N VAL A 64 16.80 3.38 -1.44
CA VAL A 64 15.33 3.39 -1.46
C VAL A 64 14.79 2.14 -0.79
N TRP A 65 13.82 2.33 0.09
CA TRP A 65 13.05 1.26 0.71
C TRP A 65 11.60 1.39 0.26
N LEU A 66 11.04 0.32 -0.30
CA LEU A 66 9.64 0.24 -0.70
C LEU A 66 8.97 -0.93 0.02
N GLU A 67 7.76 -0.71 0.51
CA GLU A 67 6.89 -1.77 1.05
C GLU A 67 5.50 -1.69 0.43
N TYR A 68 4.98 -2.85 0.02
CA TYR A 68 3.62 -3.02 -0.46
C TYR A 68 2.96 -4.15 0.31
N VAL A 69 1.78 -3.91 0.87
CA VAL A 69 0.92 -4.95 1.44
C VAL A 69 -0.34 -5.04 0.60
N THR A 70 -0.50 -6.17 -0.09
CA THR A 70 -1.77 -6.54 -0.72
C THR A 70 -2.61 -7.30 0.30
N VAL A 71 -3.86 -6.92 0.49
CA VAL A 71 -4.79 -7.58 1.41
C VAL A 71 -6.09 -7.87 0.69
N GLN A 72 -6.61 -9.08 0.85
CA GLN A 72 -7.99 -9.43 0.57
C GLN A 72 -8.78 -9.46 1.88
N ARG A 73 -9.94 -8.80 1.91
CA ARG A 73 -10.95 -8.91 2.97
C ARG A 73 -12.31 -9.13 2.31
N ASP A 74 -12.84 -10.34 2.40
CA ASP A 74 -14.07 -10.75 1.73
C ASP A 74 -14.01 -10.46 0.21
N ARG A 75 -14.85 -9.54 -0.28
CA ARG A 75 -14.92 -9.10 -1.67
C ARG A 75 -14.08 -7.86 -1.97
N TYR A 76 -13.32 -7.36 -1.00
CA TYR A 76 -12.45 -6.20 -1.17
C TYR A 76 -11.00 -6.65 -1.29
N VAL A 77 -10.26 -6.05 -2.22
CA VAL A 77 -8.81 -6.20 -2.31
C VAL A 77 -8.19 -4.82 -2.25
N PHE A 78 -7.19 -4.62 -1.40
CA PHE A 78 -6.51 -3.33 -1.29
C PHE A 78 -5.00 -3.47 -1.21
N VAL A 79 -4.31 -2.42 -1.68
CA VAL A 79 -2.85 -2.32 -1.70
C VAL A 79 -2.44 -1.09 -0.90
N VAL A 80 -1.71 -1.32 0.18
CA VAL A 80 -1.08 -0.29 1.00
C VAL A 80 0.38 -0.19 0.58
N ARG A 81 0.86 1.02 0.30
CA ARG A 81 2.24 1.29 -0.12
C ARG A 81 2.85 2.32 0.81
N SER A 82 4.11 2.11 1.18
CA SER A 82 4.96 3.12 1.79
C SER A 82 6.35 3.12 1.16
N ASP A 83 6.99 4.28 1.12
CA ASP A 83 8.37 4.41 0.64
C ASP A 83 9.21 5.39 1.44
N ALA A 84 10.50 5.09 1.53
CA ALA A 84 11.52 5.95 2.12
C ALA A 84 12.70 6.07 1.15
N PHE A 85 13.26 7.28 1.06
CA PHE A 85 14.30 7.62 0.09
C PHE A 85 15.40 8.46 0.74
N ALA A 86 16.66 8.10 0.53
CA ALA A 86 17.83 8.85 0.99
C ALA A 86 18.83 9.12 -0.15
N PHE A 87 19.36 10.35 -0.23
CA PHE A 87 20.52 10.68 -1.08
C PHE A 87 21.83 10.48 -0.31
N ILE A 88 22.75 9.67 -0.83
CA ILE A 88 23.98 9.27 -0.12
C ILE A 88 25.05 10.38 -0.14
N HIS A 89 24.98 11.31 -1.08
CA HIS A 89 26.02 12.33 -1.31
C HIS A 89 25.55 13.78 -1.13
N THR A 90 24.37 14.00 -0.57
CA THR A 90 23.86 15.36 -0.33
C THR A 90 24.24 15.79 1.09
N PRO A 91 25.19 16.74 1.29
CA PRO A 91 25.56 17.18 2.62
C PRO A 91 24.33 17.80 3.33
N GLY A 92 23.99 17.27 4.51
CA GLY A 92 22.84 17.73 5.30
C GLY A 92 21.51 17.03 4.97
N SER A 93 21.49 16.00 4.12
CA SER A 93 20.29 15.14 4.03
C SER A 93 20.23 14.22 5.26
N ASP A 94 19.10 14.24 5.95
CA ASP A 94 18.84 13.28 7.01
C ASP A 94 18.83 11.85 6.45
N PRO A 95 19.36 10.86 7.18
CA PRO A 95 19.17 9.47 6.83
C PRO A 95 17.66 9.18 6.82
N ALA A 96 17.15 8.55 5.75
CA ALA A 96 15.77 8.11 5.76
C ALA A 96 15.59 6.98 6.78
N ASP A 97 14.53 7.05 7.59
CA ASP A 97 14.13 5.96 8.48
C ASP A 97 13.55 4.82 7.63
N PRO A 98 14.17 3.62 7.63
CA PRO A 98 13.66 2.48 6.88
C PRO A 98 12.42 1.85 7.54
N THR A 99 12.01 2.32 8.73
CA THR A 99 10.84 1.80 9.44
C THR A 99 9.56 2.32 8.79
N LEU A 100 9.03 1.55 7.85
CA LEU A 100 7.80 1.87 7.13
C LEU A 100 6.57 1.30 7.87
N PRO A 101 5.50 2.08 8.14
CA PRO A 101 4.34 1.62 8.90
C PRO A 101 3.33 0.81 8.06
N THR A 102 3.75 0.21 6.95
CA THR A 102 2.88 -0.39 5.94
C THR A 102 2.05 -1.54 6.48
N VAL A 103 2.67 -2.44 7.27
CA VAL A 103 2.00 -3.60 7.88
C VAL A 103 1.02 -3.18 8.98
N PRO A 104 1.39 -2.33 9.96
CA PRO A 104 0.44 -1.78 10.93
C PRO A 104 -0.76 -1.10 10.26
N LEU A 105 -0.51 -0.30 9.22
CA LEU A 105 -1.57 0.40 8.49
C LEU A 105 -2.51 -0.58 7.78
N ALA A 106 -1.97 -1.55 7.04
CA ALA A 106 -2.78 -2.59 6.39
C ALA A 106 -3.59 -3.42 7.39
N THR A 107 -3.02 -3.70 8.57
CA THR A 107 -3.71 -4.43 9.64
C THR A 107 -4.88 -3.63 10.19
N ALA A 108 -4.67 -2.34 10.49
CA ALA A 108 -5.73 -1.45 11.00
C ALA A 108 -6.88 -1.32 9.97
N ILE A 109 -6.55 -1.11 8.70
CA ILE A 109 -7.54 -1.05 7.61
C ILE A 109 -8.33 -2.35 7.50
N ALA A 110 -7.65 -3.50 7.57
CA ALA A 110 -8.28 -4.82 7.50
C ALA A 110 -9.23 -5.10 8.68
N ALA A 111 -8.92 -4.60 9.87
CA ALA A 111 -9.73 -4.80 11.07
C ALA A 111 -10.93 -3.84 11.12
N ASP A 112 -10.65 -2.54 10.98
CA ASP A 112 -11.58 -1.47 11.37
C ASP A 112 -12.15 -0.70 10.17
N GLY A 113 -11.51 -0.81 8.99
CA GLY A 113 -11.95 -0.11 7.80
C GLY A 113 -13.36 -0.53 7.41
N GLN A 114 -14.24 0.44 7.15
CA GLN A 114 -15.59 0.16 6.68
C GLN A 114 -15.85 0.84 5.33
N PRO A 115 -16.50 0.16 4.38
CA PRO A 115 -16.97 0.80 3.17
C PRO A 115 -18.00 1.85 3.57
N SER A 116 -17.74 3.11 3.22
CA SER A 116 -18.71 4.17 3.44
C SER A 116 -19.59 4.34 2.19
N PRO A 117 -20.92 4.47 2.33
CA PRO A 117 -21.85 4.54 1.21
C PRO A 117 -21.83 5.89 0.47
N ASP A 118 -21.28 6.94 1.08
CA ASP A 118 -21.28 8.30 0.56
C ASP A 118 -19.98 8.64 -0.20
N GLU A 119 -19.91 9.78 -0.90
CA GLU A 119 -18.66 10.26 -1.51
C GLU A 119 -17.59 10.62 -0.45
N PRO A 120 -16.30 10.57 -0.81
CA PRO A 120 -15.23 10.99 0.10
C PRO A 120 -15.43 12.44 0.56
N THR A 121 -15.55 12.63 1.87
CA THR A 121 -15.60 13.95 2.49
C THR A 121 -14.30 14.18 3.22
N PHE A 122 -13.55 15.20 2.79
CA PHE A 122 -12.38 15.68 3.53
C PHE A 122 -12.81 16.74 4.54
N THR A 123 -12.38 16.58 5.77
CA THR A 123 -12.59 17.55 6.85
C THR A 123 -11.42 18.53 6.92
N ALA A 124 -11.58 19.59 7.72
CA ALA A 124 -10.58 20.65 7.85
C ALA A 124 -9.32 20.22 8.63
N ASP A 125 -9.38 19.14 9.40
CA ASP A 125 -8.23 18.57 10.12
C ASP A 125 -7.43 17.56 9.28
N GLY A 126 -7.84 17.36 8.01
CA GLY A 126 -7.21 16.47 7.06
C GLY A 126 -7.79 15.05 7.07
N THR A 127 -8.71 14.75 8.00
CA THR A 127 -9.39 13.45 8.03
C THR A 127 -10.33 13.31 6.85
N SER A 128 -10.60 12.08 6.43
CA SER A 128 -11.63 11.81 5.44
C SER A 128 -12.56 10.69 5.87
N THR A 129 -13.83 10.85 5.56
CA THR A 129 -14.90 9.88 5.81
C THR A 129 -15.78 9.85 4.58
N GLY A 130 -16.28 8.69 4.16
CA GLY A 130 -16.93 8.58 2.85
C GLY A 130 -16.18 7.64 1.91
N GLY A 131 -16.91 6.92 1.05
CA GLY A 131 -16.37 6.07 0.00
C GLY A 131 -15.30 5.08 0.48
N LEU A 132 -14.30 4.88 -0.38
CA LEU A 132 -13.10 4.09 -0.06
C LEU A 132 -12.18 4.75 0.98
N TRP A 133 -12.48 5.98 1.39
CA TRP A 133 -11.75 6.70 2.44
C TRP A 133 -12.21 6.34 3.85
N GLY A 134 -13.38 5.70 3.99
CA GLY A 134 -13.80 5.05 5.24
C GLY A 134 -12.89 3.89 5.67
N PHE A 135 -11.95 3.48 4.83
CA PHE A 135 -10.92 2.50 5.17
C PHE A 135 -9.67 3.13 5.81
N MET A 136 -9.39 4.42 5.60
CA MET A 136 -8.15 5.04 6.05
C MET A 136 -8.25 5.53 7.51
N PRO A 137 -7.15 5.43 8.30
CA PRO A 137 -7.04 6.17 9.55
C PRO A 137 -7.12 7.69 9.32
N ALA A 138 -7.50 8.41 10.38
CA ALA A 138 -7.46 9.86 10.42
C ALA A 138 -6.04 10.40 10.08
N SER A 139 -5.94 11.53 9.39
CA SER A 139 -4.66 12.15 8.97
C SER A 139 -3.73 12.49 10.14
N ASP A 140 -4.29 12.76 11.31
CA ASP A 140 -3.56 13.02 12.56
C ASP A 140 -3.29 11.75 13.37
N ASP A 141 -3.71 10.58 12.87
CA ASP A 141 -3.40 9.30 13.49
C ASP A 141 -1.89 9.05 13.42
N ARG A 142 -1.32 8.80 14.59
CA ARG A 142 0.09 8.43 14.77
C ARG A 142 0.53 7.24 13.91
N LEU A 143 -0.40 6.35 13.51
CA LEU A 143 -0.14 5.21 12.63
C LEU A 143 0.32 5.64 11.24
N LEU A 144 -0.10 6.82 10.76
CA LEU A 144 0.32 7.31 9.47
C LEU A 144 1.77 7.81 9.49
N MET A 145 2.34 8.15 10.65
CA MET A 145 3.73 8.63 10.76
C MET A 145 4.07 9.76 9.76
N GLY A 146 3.10 10.61 9.40
CA GLY A 146 3.25 11.68 8.42
C GLY A 146 3.00 11.28 6.95
N LEU A 147 2.55 10.05 6.68
CA LEU A 147 2.13 9.60 5.36
C LEU A 147 0.87 10.36 4.90
N ALA A 148 0.90 10.85 3.66
CA ALA A 148 -0.26 11.42 2.99
C ALA A 148 -0.92 10.36 2.08
N PRO A 149 -2.24 10.18 2.13
CA PRO A 149 -2.94 9.33 1.18
C PRO A 149 -2.85 9.90 -0.24
N LEU A 150 -2.48 9.08 -1.24
CA LEU A 150 -2.14 9.57 -2.59
C LEU A 150 -3.14 9.22 -3.70
N SER A 151 -4.06 8.27 -3.51
CA SER A 151 -4.96 7.87 -4.58
C SER A 151 -6.16 7.07 -4.08
N ASP A 152 -7.24 7.14 -4.85
CA ASP A 152 -8.43 6.31 -4.78
C ASP A 152 -8.80 5.90 -6.22
N PHE A 153 -9.17 4.64 -6.46
CA PHE A 153 -9.62 4.18 -7.77
C PHE A 153 -10.73 3.15 -7.62
N VAL A 154 -11.93 3.50 -8.07
CA VAL A 154 -13.02 2.55 -8.31
C VAL A 154 -12.97 2.18 -9.79
N THR A 155 -12.74 0.91 -10.10
CA THR A 155 -12.99 0.40 -11.46
C THR A 155 -13.78 -0.89 -11.36
N TYR A 156 -14.99 -0.88 -11.90
CA TYR A 156 -15.68 -2.11 -12.27
C TYR A 156 -16.44 -1.93 -13.60
N PRO A 157 -16.36 -2.90 -14.52
CA PRO A 157 -15.54 -4.12 -14.46
C PRO A 157 -14.05 -3.84 -14.75
N MET A 158 -13.17 -4.75 -14.32
CA MET A 158 -11.75 -4.76 -14.75
C MET A 158 -11.66 -4.79 -16.29
N PRO A 159 -10.80 -3.97 -16.93
CA PRO A 159 -10.52 -4.13 -18.36
C PRO A 159 -9.88 -5.51 -18.59
N THR A 160 -10.48 -6.30 -19.47
CA THR A 160 -9.81 -7.50 -19.98
C THR A 160 -8.66 -7.05 -20.87
N GLY A 161 -7.42 -7.41 -20.50
CA GLY A 161 -6.20 -7.22 -21.29
C GLY A 161 -5.34 -8.48 -21.24
#